data_AF-A0A0W0YIP9-F1
#
_entry.id   AF-A0A0W0YIP9-F1
#
_cell.length_a   1.000
_cell.length_b   1.000
_cell.length_c   1.000
_cell.angle_alpha   90.00
_cell.angle_beta   90.00
_cell.angle_gamma   90.00
#
_symmetry.space_group_name_H-M   'P 1'
#
loop_
_entity.id
_entity.type
_entity.pdbx_description
1 polymer ?
#
loop_
_entity_poly.entity_id
_entity_poly.type
_entity_poly.pdbx_seq_one_letter_code
_entity_poly.pdbx_strand_id
1 'polypeptide(L)'
;MRNKYLRSTIIVMIQLILPLFGFLLFASQLLDHPQLINQLALDLKSHQSLFFIMRILFYMAFYFIWPVLINHQLAQKQLSVEPWQKQTAISARWYLLAMMLFFEILNYWR
;
A
#
# COMPACT_ATOMS: atom_id res chain seq x y z
N MET A 1 9.70 -23.73 17.19
CA MET A 1 9.52 -22.86 15.99
C MET A 1 8.22 -22.03 15.96
N ARG A 2 7.17 -22.37 16.74
CA ARG A 2 5.85 -21.68 16.71
C ARG A 2 5.84 -20.21 17.16
N ASN A 3 6.73 -19.81 18.09
CA ASN A 3 6.76 -18.45 18.63
C ASN A 3 7.27 -17.37 17.65
N LYS A 4 8.10 -17.73 16.67
CA LYS A 4 8.59 -16.76 15.66
C LYS A 4 7.51 -16.39 14.65
N TYR A 5 6.66 -17.35 14.26
CA TYR A 5 5.54 -17.09 13.35
C TYR A 5 4.46 -16.25 14.02
N LEU A 6 4.11 -16.51 15.27
CA LEU A 6 3.15 -15.69 16.02
C LEU A 6 3.63 -14.24 16.17
N ARG A 7 4.91 -14.02 16.52
CA ARG A 7 5.48 -12.66 16.55
C ARG A 7 5.45 -11.99 15.18
N SER A 8 5.80 -12.70 14.11
CA SER A 8 5.78 -12.16 12.76
C SER A 8 4.37 -11.79 12.30
N THR A 9 3.37 -12.63 12.58
CA THR A 9 1.97 -12.37 12.23
C THR A 9 1.39 -11.21 13.04
N ILE A 10 1.72 -11.09 14.32
CA ILE A 10 1.29 -9.97 15.17
C ILE A 10 1.91 -8.65 14.68
N ILE A 11 3.19 -8.65 14.29
CA ILE A 11 3.85 -7.45 13.75
C ILE A 11 3.20 -7.02 12.44
N VAL A 12 2.92 -7.97 11.53
CA VAL A 12 2.25 -7.68 10.25
C VAL A 12 0.82 -7.18 10.48
N MET A 13 0.09 -7.77 11.44
CA MET A 13 -1.24 -7.28 11.81
C MET A 13 -1.20 -5.88 12.40
N ILE A 14 -0.26 -5.58 13.30
CA ILE A 14 -0.11 -4.23 13.86
C ILE A 14 0.27 -3.24 12.75
N GLN A 15 1.17 -3.61 11.85
CA GLN A 15 1.54 -2.76 10.70
C GLN A 15 0.36 -2.50 9.75
N LEU A 16 -0.66 -3.37 9.71
CA LEU A 16 -1.86 -3.17 8.91
C LEU A 16 -2.95 -2.41 9.66
N ILE A 17 -3.14 -2.73 10.95
CA ILE A 17 -4.19 -2.18 11.81
C ILE A 17 -3.87 -0.75 12.23
N LEU A 18 -2.61 -0.43 12.54
CA LEU A 18 -2.19 0.90 12.98
C LEU A 18 -2.47 1.98 11.91
N PRO A 19 -2.11 1.81 10.62
CA PRO A 19 -2.47 2.78 9.60
C PRO A 19 -3.98 2.80 9.34
N LEU A 20 -4.70 1.69 9.48
CA LEU A 20 -6.16 1.65 9.33
C LEU A 20 -6.88 2.47 10.41
N PHE A 21 -6.44 2.34 11.66
CA PHE A 21 -6.93 3.16 12.78
C PHE A 21 -6.53 4.62 12.62
N GLY A 22 -5.31 4.90 12.17
CA GLY A 22 -4.90 6.25 11.82
C GLY A 22 -5.83 6.85 10.78
N PHE A 23 -6.09 6.13 9.69
CA PHE A 23 -6.96 6.58 8.62
C PHE A 23 -8.41 6.82 9.09
N LEU A 24 -8.94 5.94 9.94
CA LEU A 24 -10.29 6.10 10.53
C LEU A 24 -10.39 7.31 11.47
N LEU A 25 -9.38 7.54 12.31
CA LEU A 25 -9.35 8.69 13.22
C LEU A 25 -9.24 10.00 12.43
N PHE A 26 -8.38 10.05 11.41
CA PHE A 26 -8.30 11.19 10.49
C PHE A 26 -9.62 11.41 9.73
N ALA A 27 -10.27 10.34 9.26
CA ALA A 27 -11.56 10.44 8.58
C ALA A 27 -12.65 11.01 9.50
N SER A 28 -12.71 10.59 10.76
CA SER A 28 -13.69 11.10 11.73
C SER A 28 -13.48 12.58 12.07
N GLN A 29 -12.24 13.00 12.31
CA GLN A 29 -11.92 14.40 12.58
C GLN A 29 -12.14 15.31 11.38
N LEU A 30 -11.97 14.78 10.15
CA LEU A 30 -12.31 15.53 8.95
C LEU A 30 -13.82 15.78 8.87
N LEU A 31 -14.66 14.77 9.13
CA LEU A 31 -16.13 14.87 9.02
C LEU A 31 -16.74 15.91 9.96
N ASP A 32 -16.14 16.15 11.13
CA ASP A 32 -16.60 17.15 12.11
C ASP A 32 -16.33 18.61 11.67
N HIS A 33 -15.51 18.83 10.63
CA HIS A 33 -15.19 20.16 10.09
C HIS A 33 -15.49 20.27 8.58
N PRO A 34 -16.77 20.34 8.18
CA PRO A 34 -17.18 20.34 6.77
C PRO A 34 -16.68 21.55 5.98
N GLN A 35 -16.40 22.68 6.64
CA GLN A 35 -15.82 23.87 6.01
C GLN A 35 -14.35 23.68 5.62
N LEU A 36 -13.57 22.99 6.46
CA LEU A 36 -12.19 22.59 6.14
C LEU A 36 -12.18 21.51 5.05
N ILE A 37 -13.12 20.56 5.07
CA ILE A 37 -13.27 19.58 3.97
C ILE A 37 -13.59 20.29 2.66
N ASN A 38 -14.51 21.26 2.63
CA ASN A 38 -14.86 21.95 1.39
C ASN A 38 -13.72 22.83 0.85
N GLN A 39 -12.96 23.50 1.72
CA GLN A 39 -11.76 24.23 1.30
C GLN A 39 -10.65 23.29 0.82
N LEU A 40 -10.37 22.22 1.57
CA LEU A 40 -9.45 21.17 1.14
C LEU A 40 -9.92 20.50 -0.15
N ALA A 41 -11.22 20.29 -0.36
CA ALA A 41 -11.78 19.70 -1.57
C ALA A 41 -11.69 20.64 -2.77
N LEU A 42 -11.83 21.95 -2.55
CA LEU A 42 -11.58 22.98 -3.57
C LEU A 42 -10.09 23.07 -3.93
N ASP A 43 -9.20 23.02 -2.95
CA ASP A 43 -7.76 22.95 -3.16
C ASP A 43 -7.36 21.63 -3.82
N LEU A 44 -7.93 20.49 -3.41
CA LEU A 44 -7.73 19.18 -4.03
C LEU A 44 -8.26 19.13 -5.46
N LYS A 45 -9.38 19.82 -5.75
CA LYS A 45 -9.88 19.99 -7.12
C LYS A 45 -8.93 20.83 -7.97
N SER A 46 -8.33 21.88 -7.39
CA SER A 46 -7.29 22.66 -8.06
C SER A 46 -6.03 21.83 -8.33
N HIS A 47 -5.70 20.88 -7.43
CA HIS A 47 -4.52 20.02 -7.50
C HIS A 47 -4.84 18.60 -7.98
N GLN A 48 -5.96 18.40 -8.68
CA GLN A 48 -6.41 17.07 -9.14
C GLN A 48 -5.36 16.40 -10.04
N SER A 49 -4.64 17.22 -10.83
CA SER A 49 -3.48 16.81 -11.63
C SER A 49 -2.33 16.29 -10.76
N LEU A 50 -2.03 16.97 -9.65
CA LEU A 50 -1.00 16.54 -8.70
C LEU A 50 -1.37 15.24 -7.99
N PHE A 51 -2.65 15.02 -7.67
CA PHE A 51 -3.12 13.73 -7.16
C PHE A 51 -2.92 12.60 -8.16
N PHE A 52 -3.19 12.83 -9.43
CA PHE A 52 -2.96 11.85 -10.49
C PHE A 52 -1.47 11.53 -10.64
N ILE A 53 -0.62 12.56 -10.64
CA ILE A 53 0.85 12.41 -10.69
C ILE A 53 1.35 11.61 -9.47
N MET A 54 0.89 11.94 -8.26
CA MET A 54 1.23 11.21 -7.04
C MET A 54 0.87 9.72 -7.13
N ARG A 55 -0.29 9.37 -7.71
CA ARG A 55 -0.69 7.97 -7.89
C ARG A 55 0.19 7.23 -8.90
N ILE A 56 0.49 7.87 -10.04
CA ILE A 56 1.43 7.29 -11.02
C ILE A 56 2.81 7.08 -10.38
N LEU A 57 3.31 8.08 -9.64
CA LEU A 57 4.57 7.98 -8.92
C LEU A 57 4.53 6.86 -7.88
N PHE A 58 3.42 6.70 -7.17
CA PHE A 58 3.23 5.61 -6.22
C PHE A 58 3.30 4.24 -6.90
N TYR A 59 2.60 4.04 -8.02
CA TYR A 59 2.65 2.78 -8.77
C TYR A 59 4.04 2.49 -9.32
N MET A 60 4.72 3.51 -9.83
CA MET A 60 6.07 3.41 -10.34
C MET A 60 7.05 3.04 -9.21
N ALA A 61 6.99 3.73 -8.08
CA ALA A 61 7.80 3.42 -6.90
C ALA A 61 7.52 2.00 -6.41
N PHE A 62 6.26 1.58 -6.32
CA PHE A 62 5.88 0.22 -5.92
C PHE A 62 6.48 -0.83 -6.85
N TYR A 63 6.41 -0.61 -8.17
CA TYR A 63 6.96 -1.52 -9.17
C TYR A 63 8.48 -1.75 -9.01
N PHE A 64 9.23 -0.70 -8.67
CA PHE A 64 10.68 -0.78 -8.44
C PHE A 64 11.04 -1.31 -7.04
N ILE A 65 10.29 -0.93 -6.02
CA ILE A 65 10.55 -1.31 -4.63
C ILE A 65 10.21 -2.78 -4.39
N TRP A 66 9.20 -3.32 -5.06
CA TRP A 66 8.78 -4.72 -4.89
C TRP A 66 9.92 -5.75 -5.04
N PRO A 67 10.68 -5.80 -6.16
CA PRO A 67 11.78 -6.74 -6.30
C PRO A 67 12.90 -6.51 -5.27
N VAL A 68 13.13 -5.26 -4.86
CA VAL A 68 14.11 -4.93 -3.80
C VAL A 68 13.68 -5.53 -2.48
N LEU A 69 12.40 -5.38 -2.10
CA LEU A 69 11.85 -5.98 -0.89
C LEU A 69 11.95 -7.50 -0.89
N ILE A 70 11.60 -8.17 -1.99
CA ILE A 70 11.70 -9.63 -2.10
C ILE A 70 13.16 -10.07 -1.95
N ASN A 71 14.09 -9.44 -2.66
CA ASN A 71 15.52 -9.78 -2.57
C ASN A 71 16.07 -9.53 -1.16
N HIS A 72 15.70 -8.43 -0.53
CA HIS A 72 16.16 -8.08 0.82
C HIS A 72 15.61 -9.07 1.86
N GLN A 73 14.35 -9.48 1.76
CA GLN A 73 13.76 -10.48 2.65
C GLN A 73 14.40 -11.87 2.46
N LEU A 74 14.69 -12.27 1.22
CA LEU A 74 15.39 -13.52 0.92
C LEU A 74 16.81 -13.52 1.50
N ALA A 75 17.55 -12.41 1.33
CA ALA A 75 18.89 -12.24 1.87
C ALA A 75 18.91 -12.26 3.40
N GLN A 76 17.99 -11.55 4.07
CA GLN A 76 17.91 -11.52 5.53
C GLN A 76 17.56 -12.88 6.16
N LYS A 77 16.73 -13.68 5.48
CA LYS A 77 16.26 -14.96 6.04
C LYS A 77 17.14 -16.15 5.66
N GLN A 78 18.19 -15.96 4.87
CA GLN A 78 19.02 -17.04 4.30
C GLN A 78 18.16 -18.18 3.73
N LEU A 79 17.00 -17.82 3.16
CA LEU A 79 16.09 -18.80 2.62
C LEU A 79 16.71 -19.33 1.32
N SER A 80 17.09 -20.61 1.33
CA SER A 80 17.37 -21.34 0.10
C SER A 80 16.05 -21.48 -0.64
N VAL A 81 15.78 -20.56 -1.55
CA VAL A 81 14.57 -20.49 -2.35
C VAL A 81 14.96 -20.86 -3.76
N GLU A 82 14.24 -21.83 -4.34
CA GLU A 82 14.49 -22.24 -5.71
C GLU A 82 14.28 -21.05 -6.67
N PRO A 83 15.02 -20.98 -7.79
CA PRO A 83 14.93 -19.87 -8.73
C PRO A 83 13.50 -19.59 -9.21
N TRP A 84 12.69 -20.63 -9.38
CA TRP A 84 11.29 -20.51 -9.80
C TRP A 84 10.42 -19.81 -8.75
N GLN A 85 10.60 -20.11 -7.45
CA GLN A 85 9.83 -19.49 -6.37
C GLN A 85 10.14 -18.00 -6.24
N LYS A 86 11.42 -17.64 -6.40
CA LYS A 86 11.85 -16.23 -6.45
C LYS A 86 11.22 -15.51 -7.63
N GLN A 87 11.20 -16.14 -8.80
CA GLN A 87 10.61 -15.55 -9.99
C GLN A 87 9.10 -15.35 -9.87
N THR A 88 8.39 -16.31 -9.27
CA THR A 88 6.96 -16.18 -8.95
C THR A 88 6.70 -15.06 -7.93
N ALA A 89 7.54 -14.92 -6.90
CA ALA A 89 7.39 -13.85 -5.91
C ALA A 89 7.62 -12.45 -6.51
N ILE A 90 8.55 -12.33 -7.47
CA ILE A 90 8.78 -11.08 -8.19
C ILE A 90 7.64 -10.79 -9.18
N SER A 91 7.13 -11.80 -9.89
CA SER A 91 6.03 -11.63 -10.85
C SER A 91 4.71 -11.28 -10.17
N ALA A 92 4.54 -11.60 -8.88
CA ALA A 92 3.42 -11.18 -8.04
C ALA A 92 3.17 -9.66 -8.06
N ARG A 93 4.20 -8.83 -8.37
CA ARG A 93 4.06 -7.37 -8.53
C ARG A 93 2.93 -6.99 -9.51
N TRP A 94 2.77 -7.76 -10.59
CA TRP A 94 1.77 -7.47 -11.61
C TRP A 94 0.35 -7.74 -11.11
N TYR A 95 0.17 -8.78 -10.31
CA TYR A 95 -1.12 -9.08 -9.68
C TYR A 95 -1.49 -7.99 -8.66
N LEU A 96 -0.51 -7.51 -7.89
CA LEU A 96 -0.74 -6.44 -6.92
C LEU A 96 -1.06 -5.11 -7.60
N LEU A 97 -0.33 -4.75 -8.66
CA LEU A 97 -0.65 -3.57 -9.47
C LEU A 97 -2.03 -3.66 -10.10
N ALA A 98 -2.38 -4.81 -10.68
CA ALA A 98 -3.71 -5.04 -11.24
C ALA A 98 -4.81 -4.88 -10.18
N MET A 99 -4.60 -5.42 -8.98
CA MET A 99 -5.54 -5.30 -7.87
C MET A 99 -5.69 -3.86 -7.38
N MET A 100 -4.59 -3.10 -7.27
CA MET A 100 -4.64 -1.68 -6.91
C MET A 100 -5.41 -0.86 -7.96
N LEU A 101 -5.11 -1.05 -9.25
CA LEU A 101 -5.84 -0.39 -10.33
C LEU A 101 -7.32 -0.76 -10.32
N PHE A 102 -7.64 -2.03 -10.06
CA PHE A 102 -9.03 -2.48 -9.96
C PHE A 102 -9.78 -1.79 -8.81
N PHE A 103 -9.18 -1.68 -7.63
CA PHE A 103 -9.76 -0.92 -6.51
C PHE A 103 -9.91 0.56 -6.82
N GLU A 104 -8.96 1.13 -7.56
CA GLU A 104 -9.01 2.53 -7.96
C GLU A 104 -10.18 2.79 -8.93
N ILE A 105 -10.38 1.92 -9.91
CA ILE A 105 -11.53 1.98 -10.83
C ILE A 105 -12.85 1.84 -10.06
N LEU A 106 -12.93 0.88 -9.12
CA LEU A 106 -14.11 0.70 -8.27
C LEU A 106 -14.42 1.94 -7.42
N ASN A 107 -13.39 2.58 -6.86
CA ASN A 107 -13.57 3.81 -6.09
C ASN A 107 -13.92 5.02 -6.96
N TYR A 108 -13.45 5.07 -8.20
CA TYR A 108 -13.78 6.14 -9.14
C TYR A 108 -15.21 6.03 -9.68
N TRP A 109 -15.79 4.83 -9.67
CA TRP A 109 -17.16 4.57 -10.10
C TRP A 109 -18.24 4.87 -9.05
N ARG A 110 -17.86 5.35 -7.86
CA ARG A 110 -18.78 5.71 -6.77
C ARG A 110 -18.79 7.21 -6.53
#